data_AF-A0A077D1Z8-F1
#
_entry.id   AF-A0A077D1Z8-F1
#
_cell.length_a   1.000
_cell.length_b   1.000
_cell.length_c   1.000
_cell.angle_alpha   90.00
_cell.angle_beta   90.00
_cell.angle_gamma   90.00
#
_symmetry.space_group_name_H-M   'P 1'
#
loop_
_entity.id
_entity.type
_entity.pdbx_description
1 polymer ?
#
loop_
_entity_poly.entity_id
_entity_poly.type
_entity_poly.pdbx_seq_one_letter_code
_entity_poly.pdbx_strand_id
1 'polypeptide(L)'
;DMQLISEAYHIMRNGLGLNPQEMSDVFGQWNKGVLDSFLIEITRDILKYKDEKGYLLERIRDTAGQKGTGKWTAIAALDYGIPVTLIGESVFSRCLSSLQSERIEASTVLEGPNSLYQGDKKQFIEHLGKALYASKIISYAQGFMLLREAAKVHNWNLNYGGIAL
;
A
#
# COMPACT_ATOMS: atom_id res chain seq x y z
N ASP A 1 1.21 1.24 4.80
CA ASP A 1 1.84 2.11 3.78
C ASP A 1 2.08 1.48 2.43
N MET A 2 3.06 0.58 2.26
CA MET A 2 3.41 0.03 0.93
C MET A 2 2.20 -0.60 0.20
N GLN A 3 1.34 -1.32 0.93
CA GLN A 3 0.12 -1.91 0.37
C GLN A 3 -0.84 -0.84 -0.19
N LEU A 4 -1.11 0.22 0.59
CA LEU A 4 -1.96 1.34 0.15
C LEU A 4 -1.41 2.04 -1.09
N ILE A 5 -0.08 2.22 -1.16
CA ILE A 5 0.59 2.78 -2.33
C ILE A 5 0.43 1.85 -3.54
N SER A 6 0.55 0.53 -3.33
CA SER A 6 0.37 -0.47 -4.39
C SER A 6 -1.06 -0.52 -4.92
N GLU A 7 -2.06 -0.29 -4.06
CA GLU A 7 -3.48 -0.18 -4.45
C GLU A 7 -3.72 1.08 -5.28
N ALA A 8 -3.17 2.23 -4.86
CA ALA A 8 -3.24 3.46 -5.64
C ALA A 8 -2.59 3.28 -7.03
N TYR A 9 -1.43 2.62 -7.09
CA TYR A 9 -0.80 2.23 -8.35
C TYR A 9 -1.71 1.33 -9.19
N HIS A 10 -2.29 0.28 -8.61
CA HIS A 10 -3.16 -0.66 -9.31
C HIS A 10 -4.40 0.05 -9.89
N ILE A 11 -5.02 0.94 -9.12
CA ILE A 11 -6.18 1.73 -9.56
C ILE A 11 -5.81 2.68 -10.71
N MET A 12 -4.67 3.37 -10.62
CA MET A 12 -4.21 4.24 -11.72
C MET A 12 -3.91 3.46 -12.99
N ARG A 13 -3.25 2.31 -12.89
CA ARG A 13 -2.89 1.48 -14.03
C ARG A 13 -4.11 0.81 -14.65
N ASN A 14 -4.84 0.01 -13.88
CA ASN A 14 -5.89 -0.86 -14.40
C ASN A 14 -7.27 -0.19 -14.43
N GLY A 15 -7.51 0.81 -13.58
CA GLY A 15 -8.77 1.57 -13.57
C GLY A 15 -8.73 2.79 -14.49
N LEU A 16 -7.62 3.53 -14.52
CA LEU A 16 -7.49 4.77 -15.30
C LEU A 16 -6.64 4.62 -16.58
N GLY A 17 -5.93 3.50 -16.75
CA GLY A 17 -5.08 3.27 -17.92
C GLY A 17 -3.85 4.17 -17.99
N LEU A 18 -3.34 4.65 -16.85
CA LEU A 18 -2.14 5.49 -16.84
C LEU A 18 -0.89 4.66 -17.13
N ASN A 19 0.02 5.23 -17.91
CA ASN A 19 1.33 4.65 -18.17
C ASN A 19 2.32 4.95 -17.03
N PRO A 20 3.49 4.25 -16.98
CA PRO A 20 4.45 4.44 -15.88
C PRO A 20 4.97 5.87 -15.71
N GLN A 21 5.14 6.63 -16.79
CA GLN A 21 5.58 8.03 -16.70
C GLN A 21 4.48 8.92 -16.08
N GLU A 22 3.24 8.78 -16.53
CA GLU A 22 2.09 9.52 -15.98
C GLU A 22 1.92 9.22 -14.49
N MET A 23 2.04 7.96 -14.08
CA MET A 23 1.98 7.58 -12.66
C MET A 23 3.15 8.16 -11.88
N SER A 24 4.37 8.15 -12.43
CA SER A 24 5.54 8.79 -11.81
C SER A 24 5.28 10.28 -11.56
N ASP A 25 4.72 10.99 -12.54
CA ASP A 25 4.39 12.41 -12.42
C ASP A 25 3.34 12.66 -11.33
N VAL A 26 2.30 11.80 -11.22
CA VAL A 26 1.30 11.86 -10.16
C VAL A 26 1.93 11.68 -8.78
N PHE A 27 2.74 10.64 -8.57
CA PHE A 27 3.45 10.43 -7.30
C PHE A 27 4.42 11.58 -7.00
N GLY A 28 5.06 12.15 -8.03
CA GLY A 28 5.92 13.33 -7.92
C GLY A 28 5.17 14.58 -7.49
N GLN A 29 3.90 14.75 -7.89
CA GLN A 29 3.04 15.82 -7.39
C GLN A 29 2.58 15.56 -5.95
N TRP A 30 2.17 14.34 -5.63
CA TRP A 30 1.78 13.97 -4.26
C TRP A 30 2.91 14.17 -3.25
N ASN A 31 4.17 13.89 -3.64
CA ASN A 31 5.33 14.07 -2.77
C ASN A 31 5.67 15.54 -2.47
N LYS A 32 5.02 16.51 -3.12
CA LYS A 32 5.21 17.94 -2.82
C LYS A 32 4.16 18.47 -1.84
N GLY A 33 3.23 17.62 -1.38
CA GLY A 33 2.13 17.99 -0.50
C GLY A 33 2.08 17.12 0.75
N VAL A 34 0.87 16.90 1.28
CA VAL A 34 0.63 16.17 2.53
C VAL A 34 1.04 14.69 2.51
N LEU A 35 1.31 14.15 1.32
CA LEU A 35 1.79 12.78 1.13
C LEU A 35 3.32 12.69 1.05
N ASP A 36 4.04 13.80 1.22
CA ASP A 36 5.51 13.81 1.24
C ASP A 36 6.04 12.73 2.19
N SER A 37 6.74 11.76 1.62
CA SER A 37 7.33 10.66 2.36
C SER A 37 8.31 9.89 1.49
N PHE A 38 9.33 9.33 2.12
CA PHE A 38 10.33 8.51 1.44
C PHE A 38 9.71 7.41 0.55
N LEU A 39 8.64 6.75 1.02
CA LEU A 39 7.99 5.69 0.24
C LEU A 39 7.28 6.22 -1.02
N ILE A 40 6.72 7.42 -0.98
CA ILE A 40 6.11 8.06 -2.14
C ILE A 40 7.20 8.52 -3.13
N GLU A 41 8.30 9.08 -2.61
CA GLU A 41 9.46 9.47 -3.40
C GLU A 41 10.08 8.30 -4.17
N ILE A 42 10.42 7.19 -3.49
CA ILE A 42 11.00 6.04 -4.18
C ILE A 42 10.00 5.41 -5.15
N THR A 43 8.70 5.48 -4.88
CA THR A 43 7.68 4.96 -5.81
C THR A 43 7.68 5.75 -7.11
N ARG A 44 7.74 7.08 -7.04
CA ARG A 44 7.95 7.96 -8.21
C ARG A 44 9.18 7.51 -9.01
N ASP A 45 10.30 7.28 -8.33
CA ASP A 45 11.56 6.95 -9.00
C ASP A 45 11.59 5.54 -9.60
N ILE A 46 10.99 4.56 -8.92
CA ILE A 46 10.82 3.19 -9.43
C ILE A 46 9.98 3.18 -10.71
N LEU A 47 8.89 3.97 -10.75
CA LEU A 47 7.97 4.00 -11.90
C LEU A 47 8.63 4.50 -13.18
N LYS A 48 9.55 5.47 -13.08
CA LYS A 48 10.26 6.02 -14.25
C LYS A 48 11.56 5.27 -14.58
N TYR A 49 12.00 4.35 -13.72
CA TYR A 49 13.24 3.61 -13.94
C TYR A 49 13.12 2.68 -15.15
N LYS A 50 14.10 2.79 -16.05
CA LYS A 50 14.23 1.96 -17.25
C LYS A 50 15.58 1.27 -17.26
N ASP A 51 15.60 0.02 -17.68
CA ASP A 51 16.83 -0.67 -18.12
C ASP A 51 16.82 -0.84 -19.65
N GLU A 52 17.72 -1.66 -20.19
CA GLU A 52 17.86 -1.92 -21.62
C GLU A 52 16.57 -2.44 -22.31
N LYS A 53 15.63 -3.03 -21.57
CA LYS A 53 14.36 -3.55 -22.11
C LYS A 53 13.15 -2.69 -21.70
N GLY A 54 13.37 -1.43 -21.30
CA GLY A 54 12.31 -0.48 -20.96
C GLY A 54 12.01 -0.41 -19.46
N TYR A 55 10.77 -0.06 -19.09
CA TYR A 55 10.37 0.10 -17.69
C TYR A 55 10.57 -1.21 -16.91
N LEU A 56 11.27 -1.13 -15.79
CA LEU A 56 11.62 -2.34 -15.03
C LEU A 56 10.45 -2.90 -14.24
N LEU A 57 9.64 -2.03 -13.62
CA LEU A 57 8.65 -2.42 -12.61
C LEU A 57 7.67 -3.50 -13.11
N GLU A 58 7.13 -3.36 -14.32
CA GLU A 58 6.16 -4.30 -14.88
C GLU A 58 6.73 -5.68 -15.19
N ARG A 59 8.06 -5.83 -15.16
CA ARG A 59 8.75 -7.10 -15.40
C ARG A 59 9.25 -7.75 -14.11
N ILE A 60 9.02 -7.13 -12.95
CA ILE A 60 9.33 -7.71 -11.65
C ILE A 60 8.22 -8.70 -11.32
N ARG A 61 8.61 -9.91 -10.89
CA ARG A 61 7.66 -10.93 -10.44
C ARG A 61 6.80 -10.41 -9.29
N ASP A 62 5.49 -10.53 -9.42
CA ASP A 62 4.46 -10.03 -8.49
C ASP A 62 4.27 -10.94 -7.26
N THR A 63 5.38 -11.36 -6.65
CA THR A 63 5.41 -12.20 -5.45
C THR A 63 6.16 -11.49 -4.34
N ALA A 64 5.43 -10.92 -3.39
CA ALA A 64 6.01 -10.12 -2.31
C ALA A 64 6.58 -11.01 -1.20
N GLY A 65 7.89 -10.94 -0.99
CA GLY A 65 8.53 -11.57 0.17
C GLY A 65 8.20 -10.86 1.48
N GLN A 66 8.30 -11.57 2.60
CA GLN A 66 8.18 -10.99 3.94
C GLN A 66 9.11 -11.66 4.95
N LYS A 67 9.63 -10.90 5.91
CA LYS A 67 10.52 -11.38 6.97
C LYS A 67 9.81 -11.69 8.30
N GLY A 68 8.48 -11.55 8.34
CA GLY A 68 7.65 -11.93 9.50
C GLY A 68 7.26 -10.79 10.46
N THR A 69 7.90 -9.61 10.40
CA THR A 69 7.59 -8.50 11.32
C THR A 69 6.15 -8.02 11.24
N GLY A 70 5.59 -7.89 10.02
CA GLY A 70 4.17 -7.55 9.85
C GLY A 70 3.23 -8.61 10.45
N LYS A 71 3.61 -9.90 10.36
CA LYS A 71 2.87 -11.00 10.99
C LYS A 71 2.88 -10.86 12.52
N TRP A 72 4.01 -10.49 13.12
CA TRP A 72 4.08 -10.25 14.57
C TRP A 72 3.15 -9.14 15.03
N THR A 73 3.06 -8.04 14.30
CA THR A 73 2.10 -6.96 14.61
C THR A 73 0.66 -7.45 14.54
N ALA A 74 0.30 -8.24 13.52
CA ALA A 74 -1.04 -8.80 13.40
C ALA A 74 -1.38 -9.79 14.51
N ILE A 75 -0.42 -10.63 14.94
CA ILE A 75 -0.60 -11.55 16.07
C ILE A 75 -0.79 -10.76 17.37
N ALA A 76 0.07 -9.77 17.65
CA ALA A 76 -0.05 -8.95 18.85
C ALA A 76 -1.39 -8.18 18.90
N ALA A 77 -1.89 -7.74 17.74
CA ALA A 77 -3.21 -7.13 17.63
C ALA A 77 -4.34 -8.06 18.06
N LEU A 78 -4.27 -9.33 17.65
CA LEU A 78 -5.23 -10.36 18.07
C LEU A 78 -5.10 -10.68 19.56
N ASP A 79 -3.88 -10.83 20.07
CA ASP A 79 -3.63 -11.12 21.49
C ASP A 79 -4.15 -10.00 22.40
N TYR A 80 -4.04 -8.75 21.98
CA TYR A 80 -4.51 -7.58 22.75
C TYR A 80 -5.95 -7.17 22.42
N GLY A 81 -6.64 -7.85 21.50
CA GLY A 81 -8.00 -7.51 21.10
C GLY A 81 -8.15 -6.14 20.45
N ILE A 82 -7.13 -5.66 19.73
CA ILE A 82 -7.11 -4.35 19.06
C ILE A 82 -7.28 -4.51 17.55
N PRO A 83 -8.21 -3.77 16.91
CA PRO A 83 -8.46 -3.89 15.48
C PRO A 83 -7.39 -3.17 14.65
N VAL A 84 -6.35 -3.91 14.23
CA VAL A 84 -5.30 -3.42 13.32
C VAL A 84 -5.51 -3.97 11.90
N THR A 85 -6.70 -3.71 11.35
CA THR A 85 -7.19 -4.34 10.12
C THR A 85 -6.35 -4.00 8.89
N LEU A 86 -5.90 -2.75 8.72
CA LEU A 86 -5.14 -2.36 7.54
C LEU A 86 -3.77 -3.04 7.48
N ILE A 87 -3.11 -3.20 8.62
CA ILE A 87 -1.82 -3.92 8.70
C ILE A 87 -2.06 -5.42 8.47
N GLY A 88 -3.13 -5.99 9.05
CA GLY A 88 -3.52 -7.37 8.81
C GLY A 88 -3.76 -7.67 7.32
N GLU A 89 -4.58 -6.88 6.65
CA GLU A 89 -4.85 -7.02 5.21
C GLU A 89 -3.59 -6.81 4.36
N SER A 90 -2.69 -5.93 4.79
CA SER A 90 -1.39 -5.76 4.15
C SER A 90 -0.52 -7.02 4.23
N VAL A 91 -0.62 -7.80 5.31
CA VAL A 91 0.07 -9.08 5.44
C VAL A 91 -0.60 -10.13 4.56
N PHE A 92 -1.92 -10.25 4.59
CA PHE A 92 -2.65 -11.19 3.75
C PHE A 92 -2.48 -10.94 2.25
N SER A 93 -2.42 -9.67 1.82
CA SER A 93 -2.15 -9.30 0.43
C SER A 93 -0.80 -9.84 -0.05
N ARG A 94 0.23 -9.85 0.81
CA ARG A 94 1.55 -10.44 0.49
C ARG A 94 1.48 -11.96 0.39
N CYS A 95 0.76 -12.60 1.32
CA CYS A 95 0.51 -14.04 1.26
C CYS A 95 -0.19 -14.42 -0.05
N LEU A 96 -1.26 -13.69 -0.42
CA LEU A 96 -2.00 -13.91 -1.66
C LEU A 96 -1.10 -13.71 -2.90
N SER A 97 -0.24 -12.69 -2.90
CA SER A 97 0.72 -12.50 -4.00
C SER A 97 1.66 -13.69 -4.19
N SER A 98 2.00 -14.40 -3.10
CA SER A 98 2.87 -15.58 -3.12
C SER A 98 2.19 -16.84 -3.66
N LEU A 99 0.86 -16.91 -3.65
CA LEU A 99 0.05 -17.99 -4.25
C LEU A 99 -0.05 -17.85 -5.78
N GLN A 100 1.08 -17.58 -6.45
CA GLN A 100 1.09 -17.18 -7.85
C GLN A 100 0.51 -18.26 -8.78
N SER A 101 0.84 -19.53 -8.58
CA SER A 101 0.32 -20.63 -9.42
C SER A 101 -1.20 -20.72 -9.34
N GLU A 102 -1.76 -20.64 -8.13
CA GLU A 102 -3.20 -20.66 -7.89
C GLU A 102 -3.89 -19.44 -8.51
N ARG A 103 -3.29 -18.25 -8.41
CA ARG A 103 -3.82 -17.03 -9.06
C ARG A 103 -3.84 -17.14 -10.58
N ILE A 104 -2.79 -17.71 -11.18
CA ILE A 104 -2.73 -17.91 -12.63
C ILE A 104 -3.81 -18.91 -13.06
N GLU A 105 -3.93 -20.04 -12.37
CA GLU A 105 -4.98 -21.03 -12.65
C GLU A 105 -6.38 -20.42 -12.52
N ALA A 106 -6.67 -19.72 -11.41
CA ALA A 106 -7.95 -19.09 -11.17
C ALA A 106 -8.30 -18.05 -12.25
N SER A 107 -7.32 -17.31 -12.78
CA SER A 107 -7.55 -16.33 -13.85
C SER A 107 -7.99 -16.93 -15.18
N THR A 108 -7.80 -18.23 -15.39
CA THR A 108 -8.28 -18.93 -16.60
C THR A 108 -9.75 -19.34 -16.53
N VAL A 109 -10.35 -19.29 -15.32
CA VAL A 109 -11.72 -19.73 -15.05
C VAL A 109 -12.61 -18.58 -14.59
N LEU A 110 -12.06 -17.66 -13.79
CA LEU A 110 -12.80 -16.54 -13.21
C LEU A 110 -12.63 -15.29 -14.05
N GLU A 111 -13.74 -14.76 -14.56
CA GLU A 111 -13.78 -13.49 -15.28
C GLU A 111 -14.12 -12.33 -14.35
N GLY A 112 -13.46 -11.18 -14.56
CA GLY A 112 -13.73 -9.93 -13.86
C GLY A 112 -14.09 -8.81 -14.84
N PRO A 113 -14.60 -7.67 -14.34
CA PRO A 113 -14.84 -6.49 -15.16
C PRO A 113 -13.52 -5.97 -15.75
N ASN A 114 -13.55 -5.52 -17.01
CA ASN A 114 -12.36 -5.09 -17.76
C ASN A 114 -12.47 -3.67 -18.34
N SER A 115 -13.45 -2.87 -17.91
CA SER A 115 -13.65 -1.53 -18.42
C SER A 115 -12.77 -0.50 -17.71
N LEU A 116 -12.21 0.41 -18.49
CA LEU A 116 -11.53 1.61 -17.96
C LEU A 116 -12.55 2.68 -17.59
N TYR A 117 -12.23 3.46 -16.56
CA TYR A 117 -13.00 4.63 -16.18
C TYR A 117 -12.98 5.69 -17.30
N GLN A 118 -14.16 6.16 -17.70
CA GLN A 118 -14.36 7.12 -18.80
C GLN A 118 -14.64 8.56 -18.33
N GLY A 119 -14.64 8.82 -17.02
CA GLY A 119 -14.89 10.16 -16.48
C GLY A 119 -13.62 11.02 -16.37
N ASP A 120 -13.69 12.05 -15.53
CA ASP A 120 -12.56 12.97 -15.32
C ASP A 120 -11.43 12.28 -14.52
N LYS A 121 -10.38 11.87 -15.23
CA LYS A 121 -9.19 11.25 -14.63
C LYS A 121 -8.48 12.18 -13.64
N LYS A 122 -8.44 13.49 -13.90
CA LYS A 122 -7.76 14.44 -13.02
C LYS A 122 -8.48 14.54 -11.68
N GLN A 123 -9.80 14.68 -11.70
CA GLN A 123 -10.63 14.64 -10.49
C GLN A 123 -10.47 13.31 -9.75
N PHE A 124 -10.48 12.19 -10.48
CA PHE A 124 -10.29 10.87 -9.88
C PHE A 124 -8.94 10.75 -9.17
N ILE A 125 -7.84 11.19 -9.80
CA ILE A 125 -6.50 11.17 -9.21
C ILE A 125 -6.44 12.03 -7.94
N GLU A 126 -7.10 13.19 -7.92
CA GLU A 126 -7.19 14.02 -6.72
C GLU A 126 -7.90 13.27 -5.58
N HIS A 127 -9.05 12.64 -5.86
CA HIS A 127 -9.77 11.84 -4.89
C HIS A 127 -8.96 10.63 -4.41
N LEU A 128 -8.22 9.97 -5.31
CA LEU A 128 -7.35 8.86 -4.98
C LEU A 128 -6.22 9.28 -4.04
N GLY A 129 -5.62 10.47 -4.26
CA GLY A 129 -4.62 11.04 -3.35
C GLY A 129 -5.19 11.30 -1.95
N LYS A 130 -6.42 11.84 -1.87
CA LYS A 130 -7.13 12.05 -0.59
C LYS A 130 -7.44 10.73 0.11
N ALA A 131 -7.90 9.72 -0.65
CA ALA A 131 -8.18 8.38 -0.12
C ALA A 131 -6.92 7.71 0.41
N LEU A 132 -5.80 7.78 -0.33
CA LEU A 132 -4.50 7.28 0.13
C LEU A 132 -4.08 7.94 1.45
N TYR A 133 -4.17 9.27 1.54
CA TYR A 133 -3.81 10.00 2.75
C TYR A 133 -4.70 9.63 3.95
N ALA A 134 -6.01 9.56 3.75
CA ALA A 134 -6.96 9.14 4.79
C ALA A 134 -6.65 7.72 5.28
N SER A 135 -6.38 6.77 4.37
CA SER A 135 -6.01 5.40 4.71
C SER A 135 -4.70 5.33 5.49
N LYS A 136 -3.71 6.18 5.18
CA LYS A 136 -2.48 6.29 6.00
C LYS A 136 -2.84 6.72 7.42
N ILE A 137 -3.62 7.79 7.60
CA ILE A 137 -4.03 8.27 8.93
C ILE A 137 -4.71 7.15 9.73
N ILE A 138 -5.64 6.41 9.12
CA ILE A 138 -6.33 5.30 9.77
C ILE A 138 -5.34 4.19 10.17
N SER A 139 -4.42 3.82 9.28
CA SER A 139 -3.42 2.78 9.56
C SER A 139 -2.50 3.17 10.73
N TYR A 140 -2.08 4.43 10.79
CA TYR A 140 -1.26 4.93 11.90
C TYR A 140 -2.07 4.98 13.19
N ALA A 141 -3.33 5.44 13.15
CA ALA A 141 -4.21 5.43 14.32
C ALA A 141 -4.36 4.01 14.90
N GLN A 142 -4.57 3.00 14.07
CA GLN A 142 -4.63 1.60 14.48
C GLN A 142 -3.31 1.12 15.14
N GLY A 143 -2.16 1.48 14.56
CA GLY A 143 -0.85 1.15 15.13
C GLY A 143 -0.62 1.79 16.51
N PHE A 144 -0.95 3.07 16.66
CA PHE A 144 -0.82 3.77 17.95
C PHE A 144 -1.84 3.28 18.98
N MET A 145 -3.04 2.88 18.57
CA MET A 145 -4.00 2.19 19.44
C MET A 145 -3.41 0.88 19.99
N LEU A 146 -2.73 0.10 19.13
CA LEU A 146 -2.06 -1.13 19.55
C LEU A 146 -0.92 -0.85 20.55
N LEU A 147 -0.07 0.14 20.26
CA LEU A 147 1.00 0.54 21.20
C LEU A 147 0.43 0.99 22.54
N ARG A 148 -0.70 1.69 22.55
CA ARG A 148 -1.39 2.12 23.77
C ARG A 148 -1.90 0.95 24.59
N GLU A 149 -2.46 -0.07 23.95
CA GLU A 149 -2.92 -1.25 24.68
C GLU A 149 -1.75 -2.08 25.21
N ALA A 150 -0.71 -2.28 24.39
CA ALA A 150 0.52 -2.95 24.83
C ALA A 150 1.16 -2.23 26.03
N ALA A 151 1.17 -0.90 26.05
CA ALA A 151 1.68 -0.12 27.16
C ALA A 151 0.95 -0.40 28.48
N LYS A 152 -0.38 -0.59 28.46
CA LYS A 152 -1.16 -0.96 29.64
C LYS A 152 -0.81 -2.37 30.11
N VAL A 153 -0.79 -3.34 29.19
CA VAL A 153 -0.52 -4.76 29.49
C VAL A 153 0.86 -4.94 30.13
N HIS A 154 1.87 -4.23 29.61
CA HIS A 154 3.25 -4.34 30.07
C HIS A 154 3.66 -3.28 31.09
N ASN A 155 2.75 -2.41 31.52
CA ASN A 155 3.01 -1.29 32.42
C ASN A 155 4.16 -0.38 31.93
N TRP A 156 4.20 -0.11 30.62
CA TRP A 156 5.17 0.80 30.01
C TRP A 156 4.65 2.22 29.97
N ASN A 157 5.53 3.18 30.23
CA ASN A 157 5.25 4.59 30.00
C ASN A 157 5.81 5.02 28.64
N LEU A 158 5.02 4.85 27.57
CA LEU A 158 5.45 5.17 26.21
C LEU A 158 5.30 6.66 25.90
N ASN A 159 6.36 7.25 25.33
CA ASN A 159 6.31 8.60 24.76
C ASN A 159 5.88 8.53 23.29
N TYR A 160 4.58 8.64 23.01
CA TYR A 160 4.05 8.55 21.64
C TYR A 160 4.57 9.65 20.71
N GLY A 161 4.79 10.86 21.23
CA GLY A 161 5.40 11.95 20.45
C GLY A 161 6.85 11.61 20.07
N GLY A 162 7.61 11.07 21.02
CA GLY A 162 8.98 10.61 20.79
C GLY A 162 9.09 9.40 19.86
N ILE A 163 8.05 8.55 19.79
CA ILE A 163 7.98 7.43 18.82
C ILE A 163 7.72 7.92 17.39
N ALA A 164 7.02 9.07 17.25
CA ALA A 164 6.67 9.64 15.95
C ALA A 164 7.74 10.57 15.36
N LEU A 165 8.62 11.13 16.21
CA LEU A 165 9.75 11.99 15.84
C LEU A 165 10.90 11.18 15.22
#